data_AF-A0AAW2R7P2-F1
#
_entry.id   AF-A0AAW2R7P2-F1
#
_cell.length_a   1.000
_cell.length_b   1.000
_cell.length_c   1.000
_cell.angle_alpha   90.00
_cell.angle_beta   90.00
_cell.angle_gamma   90.00
#
_symmetry.space_group_name_H-M   'P 1'
#
loop_
_entity.id
_entity.type
_entity.pdbx_description
1 polymer ?
#
loop_
_entity_poly.entity_id
_entity_poly.type
_entity_poly.pdbx_seq_one_letter_code
_entity_poly.pdbx_strand_id
1 'polypeptide(L)'
;MASNSKEIAADMSPFFRLYKDNTIDRLGKPQVVPPSDDPQAAVRSKDVVIHQNTGVSVRIFAPGRRDPSQKLPLAVYIHGGAYCVGSPSNPVFHNFVSKLVEKSNAIAVSIDYRLAPESPLPIAYEDSWAAFQWIAAHANGKGPDPWLNEHADFRRVFLGGESAGANIANDVAIRAGTEQLLGVEIVGYFWCILSSQGTK
;
A
#
# COMPACT_ATOMS: atom_id res chain seq x y z
N MET A 1 36.66 26.54 3.67
CA MET A 1 35.89 25.42 3.10
C MET A 1 34.49 25.95 2.81
N ALA A 2 34.11 26.08 1.54
CA ALA A 2 32.76 26.52 1.20
C ALA A 2 31.78 25.42 1.62
N SER A 3 30.90 25.72 2.57
CA SER A 3 29.76 24.85 2.88
C SER A 3 28.90 24.81 1.63
N ASN A 4 28.95 23.68 0.91
CA ASN A 4 28.13 23.47 -0.27
C ASN A 4 26.71 23.17 0.21
N SER A 5 26.01 24.20 0.70
CA SER A 5 24.63 24.07 1.18
C SER A 5 23.74 23.77 -0.02
N LYS A 6 23.21 22.55 -0.08
CA LYS A 6 22.26 22.15 -1.12
C LYS A 6 21.06 23.11 -1.13
N GLU A 7 20.72 23.63 -2.30
CA GLU A 7 19.57 24.52 -2.44
C GLU A 7 18.26 23.71 -2.40
N ILE A 8 17.33 24.10 -1.53
CA ILE A 8 16.04 23.42 -1.37
C ILE A 8 15.15 23.74 -2.57
N ALA A 9 14.62 22.71 -3.23
CA ALA A 9 13.61 22.82 -4.27
C ALA A 9 12.19 22.83 -3.66
N ALA A 10 11.95 22.00 -2.64
CA ALA A 10 10.70 21.97 -1.89
C ALA A 10 10.96 21.56 -0.43
N ASP A 11 10.38 22.29 0.52
CA ASP A 11 10.40 21.93 1.94
C ASP A 11 9.01 21.47 2.37
N MET A 12 8.89 20.18 2.70
CA MET A 12 7.67 19.53 3.20
C MET A 12 7.86 19.07 4.65
N SER A 13 8.59 19.86 5.46
CA SER A 13 8.78 19.57 6.88
C SER A 13 7.44 19.37 7.60
N PRO A 14 7.33 18.36 8.50
CA PRO A 14 8.41 17.54 9.04
C PRO A 14 8.72 16.26 8.25
N PHE A 15 8.23 16.10 7.01
CA PHE A 15 8.29 14.83 6.28
C PHE A 15 9.55 14.67 5.43
N PHE A 16 9.88 15.66 4.60
CA PHE A 16 11.09 15.64 3.78
C PHE A 16 11.46 17.02 3.26
N ARG A 17 12.72 17.15 2.80
CA ARG A 17 13.20 18.24 1.96
C ARG A 17 13.73 17.68 0.66
N LEU A 18 13.24 18.21 -0.45
CA LEU A 18 13.74 17.93 -1.79
C LEU A 18 14.72 19.05 -2.19
N TYR A 19 15.87 18.70 -2.73
CA TYR A 19 16.90 19.63 -3.17
C TYR A 19 16.91 19.75 -4.70
N LYS A 20 17.42 20.87 -5.22
CA LYS A 20 17.51 21.12 -6.67
C LYS A 20 18.45 20.16 -7.41
N ASP A 21 19.32 19.45 -6.69
CA ASP A 21 20.17 18.38 -7.23
C ASP A 21 19.44 17.02 -7.32
N ASN A 22 18.11 17.00 -7.14
CA ASN A 22 17.25 15.80 -7.10
C ASN A 22 17.56 14.83 -5.95
N THR A 23 18.30 15.25 -4.93
CA THR A 23 18.42 14.47 -3.69
C THR A 23 17.30 14.82 -2.72
N ILE A 24 16.98 13.88 -1.83
CA ILE A 24 15.95 14.04 -0.80
C ILE A 24 16.54 13.76 0.59
N ASP A 25 16.14 14.56 1.56
CA ASP A 25 16.32 14.29 2.99
C ASP A 25 14.95 13.94 3.58
N ARG A 26 14.73 12.67 3.91
CA ARG A 26 13.48 12.19 4.54
C ARG A 26 13.58 12.43 6.04
N LEU A 27 12.85 13.44 6.49
CA LEU A 27 12.92 13.97 7.84
C LEU A 27 12.13 13.09 8.82
N GLY A 28 12.64 13.01 10.06
CA GLY A 28 12.07 12.16 11.10
C GLY A 28 12.73 10.78 11.17
N LYS A 29 12.54 10.09 12.29
CA LYS A 29 13.04 8.72 12.45
C LYS A 29 12.11 7.77 11.69
N PRO A 30 12.62 6.90 10.80
CA PRO A 30 11.81 5.84 10.22
C PRO A 30 11.23 4.99 11.34
N GLN A 31 9.93 5.06 11.52
CA GLN A 31 9.21 4.13 12.37
C GLN A 31 8.69 3.00 11.49
N VAL A 32 8.95 1.77 11.92
CA VAL A 32 8.61 0.57 11.17
C VAL A 32 7.86 -0.35 12.12
N VAL A 33 6.64 -0.71 11.74
CA VAL A 33 5.89 -1.81 12.36
C VAL A 33 6.23 -3.08 11.58
N PRO A 34 6.86 -4.09 12.21
CA PRO A 34 7.13 -5.36 11.55
C PRO A 34 5.81 -6.09 11.21
N PRO A 35 5.79 -6.94 10.18
CA PRO A 35 4.65 -7.84 10.00
C PRO A 35 4.57 -8.80 11.19
N SER A 36 3.37 -9.24 11.54
CA SER A 36 3.15 -10.17 12.66
C SER A 36 2.17 -11.24 12.26
N ASP A 37 2.59 -12.51 12.33
CA ASP A 37 1.75 -13.65 12.02
C ASP A 37 1.24 -14.39 13.28
N ASP A 38 1.02 -13.66 14.38
CA ASP A 38 0.50 -14.23 15.62
C ASP A 38 -0.98 -14.65 15.46
N PRO A 39 -1.33 -15.95 15.59
CA PRO A 39 -2.71 -16.41 15.52
C PRO A 39 -3.64 -15.84 16.60
N GLN A 40 -3.11 -15.29 17.69
CA GLN A 40 -3.89 -14.65 18.75
C GLN A 40 -4.10 -13.15 18.51
N ALA A 41 -3.40 -12.53 17.56
CA ALA A 41 -3.61 -11.13 17.22
C ALA A 41 -4.97 -10.91 16.56
N ALA A 42 -5.56 -9.72 16.75
CA ALA A 42 -6.80 -9.35 16.05
C ALA A 42 -6.60 -9.34 14.52
N VAL A 43 -5.42 -8.91 14.08
CA VAL A 43 -5.01 -8.85 12.68
C VAL A 43 -3.61 -9.43 12.55
N ARG A 44 -3.46 -10.35 11.60
CA ARG A 44 -2.19 -10.92 11.15
C ARG A 44 -1.71 -10.16 9.92
N SER A 45 -0.39 -10.07 9.74
CA SER A 45 0.21 -9.44 8.57
C SER A 45 1.50 -10.12 8.13
N LYS A 46 1.78 -10.07 6.83
CA LYS A 46 3.03 -10.55 6.22
C LYS A 46 3.42 -9.69 5.03
N ASP A 47 4.72 -9.65 4.75
CA ASP A 47 5.29 -8.94 3.59
C ASP A 47 5.63 -9.94 2.48
N VAL A 48 5.32 -9.57 1.24
CA VAL A 48 5.60 -10.37 0.04
C VAL A 48 6.24 -9.50 -1.03
N VAL A 49 7.44 -9.86 -1.45
CA VAL A 49 8.11 -9.20 -2.59
C VAL A 49 7.53 -9.78 -3.88
N ILE A 50 6.87 -8.94 -4.66
CA ILE A 50 6.17 -9.35 -5.90
C ILE A 50 7.10 -9.26 -7.12
N HIS A 51 8.09 -8.36 -7.10
CA HIS A 51 9.08 -8.20 -8.15
C HIS A 51 10.49 -8.13 -7.55
N GLN A 52 11.26 -9.22 -7.69
CA GLN A 52 12.60 -9.33 -7.10
C GLN A 52 13.59 -8.26 -7.60
N ASN A 53 13.51 -7.88 -8.88
CA ASN A 53 14.46 -6.94 -9.47
C ASN A 53 14.23 -5.49 -9.04
N THR A 54 12.97 -5.10 -8.80
CA THR A 54 12.61 -3.72 -8.43
C THR A 54 12.37 -3.56 -6.94
N GLY A 55 12.20 -4.66 -6.20
CA GLY A 55 11.88 -4.66 -4.77
C GLY A 55 10.42 -4.29 -4.47
N VAL A 56 9.56 -4.14 -5.48
CA VAL A 56 8.13 -3.85 -5.27
C VAL A 56 7.54 -4.97 -4.43
N SER A 57 6.84 -4.60 -3.38
CA SER A 57 6.31 -5.52 -2.40
C SER A 57 4.90 -5.14 -2.00
N VAL A 58 4.23 -6.04 -1.28
CA VAL A 58 2.95 -5.77 -0.66
C VAL A 58 2.97 -6.28 0.77
N ARG A 59 2.22 -5.60 1.64
CA ARG A 59 1.85 -6.15 2.94
C ARG A 59 0.42 -6.66 2.90
N ILE A 60 0.24 -7.93 3.22
CA ILE A 60 -1.06 -8.58 3.30
C ILE A 60 -1.49 -8.58 4.76
N PHE A 61 -2.73 -8.18 5.03
CA PHE A 61 -3.35 -8.14 6.36
C PHE A 61 -4.59 -9.03 6.34
N ALA A 62 -4.74 -9.89 7.34
CA ALA A 62 -5.89 -10.77 7.46
C ALA A 62 -6.41 -10.82 8.91
N PRO A 63 -7.72 -10.99 9.14
CA PRO A 63 -8.24 -11.19 10.49
C PRO A 63 -7.61 -12.43 11.13
N GLY A 64 -7.26 -12.34 12.42
CA GLY A 64 -6.58 -13.42 13.13
C GLY A 64 -7.46 -14.65 13.36
N ARG A 65 -8.73 -14.43 13.73
CA ARG A 65 -9.76 -15.48 13.83
C ARG A 65 -10.75 -15.32 12.69
N ARG A 66 -10.88 -16.35 11.85
CA ARG A 66 -11.87 -16.42 10.76
C ARG A 66 -12.35 -17.83 10.56
N ASP A 67 -13.54 -17.96 9.98
CA ASP A 67 -14.01 -19.22 9.43
C ASP A 67 -13.20 -19.54 8.14
N PRO A 68 -12.45 -20.67 8.09
CA PRO A 68 -11.68 -21.04 6.92
C PRO A 68 -12.53 -21.28 5.65
N SER A 69 -13.83 -21.52 5.81
CA SER A 69 -14.75 -21.76 4.70
C SER A 69 -15.27 -20.48 4.04
N GLN A 70 -15.08 -19.32 4.67
CA GLN A 70 -15.62 -18.06 4.20
C GLN A 70 -14.56 -17.18 3.52
N LYS A 71 -14.80 -16.81 2.26
CA LYS A 71 -14.03 -15.76 1.58
C LYS A 71 -14.52 -14.37 2.02
N LEU A 72 -13.57 -13.48 2.28
CA LEU A 72 -13.78 -12.12 2.77
C LEU A 72 -13.59 -11.10 1.66
N PRO A 73 -14.27 -9.94 1.69
CA PRO A 73 -13.96 -8.82 0.80
C PRO A 73 -12.47 -8.49 0.82
N LEU A 74 -11.96 -8.04 -0.32
CA LEU A 74 -10.56 -7.65 -0.49
C LEU A 74 -10.43 -6.14 -0.57
N ALA A 75 -9.69 -5.52 0.35
CA ALA A 75 -9.32 -4.11 0.28
C ALA A 75 -7.89 -3.95 -0.25
N VAL A 76 -7.72 -3.29 -1.38
CA VAL A 76 -6.39 -2.89 -1.90
C VAL A 76 -6.15 -1.44 -1.50
N TYR A 77 -5.06 -1.20 -0.78
CA TYR A 77 -4.71 0.12 -0.24
C TYR A 77 -3.37 0.59 -0.78
N ILE A 78 -3.30 1.88 -1.14
CA ILE A 78 -2.07 2.54 -1.59
C ILE A 78 -1.80 3.74 -0.67
N HIS A 79 -0.64 3.74 0.00
CA HIS A 79 -0.30 4.78 0.95
C HIS A 79 0.04 6.11 0.24
N GLY A 80 -0.18 7.23 0.94
CA GLY A 80 0.27 8.54 0.46
C GLY A 80 1.69 8.87 0.90
N GLY A 81 1.98 10.18 0.99
CA GLY A 81 3.33 10.69 1.24
C GLY A 81 3.96 11.40 0.05
N ALA A 82 3.13 12.05 -0.78
CA ALA A 82 3.56 12.87 -1.92
C ALA A 82 4.52 12.14 -2.88
N TYR A 83 4.34 10.83 -3.06
CA TYR A 83 5.21 9.93 -3.84
C TYR A 83 6.65 9.78 -3.32
N CYS A 84 7.02 10.49 -2.26
CA CYS A 84 8.40 10.61 -1.80
C CYS A 84 8.67 9.91 -0.47
N VAL A 85 7.63 9.67 0.34
CA VAL A 85 7.71 9.04 1.66
C VAL A 85 6.55 8.09 1.88
N GLY A 86 6.64 7.29 2.94
CA GLY A 86 5.62 6.32 3.32
C GLY A 86 6.01 4.89 2.95
N SER A 87 5.30 3.95 3.55
CA SER A 87 5.38 2.51 3.27
C SER A 87 4.22 1.82 4.01
N PRO A 88 3.85 0.57 3.67
CA PRO A 88 2.95 -0.24 4.47
C PRO A 88 3.46 -0.55 5.89
N SER A 89 4.74 -0.30 6.17
CA SER A 89 5.35 -0.48 7.48
C SER A 89 5.38 0.78 8.34
N ASN A 90 5.10 1.95 7.76
CA ASN A 90 4.92 3.17 8.53
C ASN A 90 3.70 3.02 9.49
N PRO A 91 3.83 3.31 10.80
CA PRO A 91 2.76 3.12 11.78
C PRO A 91 1.43 3.78 11.42
N VAL A 92 1.45 4.94 10.75
CA VAL A 92 0.23 5.65 10.35
C VAL A 92 -0.58 4.80 9.36
N PHE A 93 0.09 4.27 8.34
CA PHE A 93 -0.55 3.43 7.31
C PHE A 93 -0.82 2.01 7.81
N HIS A 94 0.14 1.38 8.50
CA HIS A 94 -0.04 0.05 9.08
C HIS A 94 -1.25 0.00 10.02
N ASN A 95 -1.34 0.96 10.97
CA ASN A 95 -2.42 0.96 11.96
C ASN A 95 -3.77 1.27 11.31
N PHE A 96 -3.80 2.11 10.27
CA PHE A 96 -5.02 2.36 9.51
C PHE A 96 -5.51 1.08 8.82
N VAL A 97 -4.66 0.39 8.05
CA VAL A 97 -5.04 -0.83 7.33
C VAL A 97 -5.38 -1.96 8.30
N SER A 98 -4.65 -2.09 9.41
CA SER A 98 -4.98 -3.04 10.48
C SER A 98 -6.37 -2.79 11.07
N LYS A 99 -6.68 -1.54 11.44
CA LYS A 99 -8.04 -1.17 11.90
C LYS A 99 -9.11 -1.38 10.83
N LEU A 100 -8.80 -1.11 9.56
CA LEU A 100 -9.72 -1.37 8.45
C LEU A 100 -10.07 -2.86 8.41
N VAL A 101 -9.08 -3.75 8.45
CA VAL A 101 -9.28 -5.21 8.47
C VAL A 101 -10.09 -5.65 9.68
N GLU A 102 -9.73 -5.18 10.88
CA GLU A 102 -10.43 -5.51 12.13
C GLU A 102 -11.91 -5.11 12.09
N LYS A 103 -12.21 -3.89 11.60
CA LYS A 103 -13.58 -3.34 11.65
C LYS A 103 -14.47 -3.80 10.49
N SER A 104 -13.89 -4.13 9.34
CA SER A 104 -14.66 -4.52 8.14
C SER A 104 -14.75 -6.03 7.93
N ASN A 105 -13.98 -6.83 8.69
CA ASN A 105 -13.83 -8.26 8.45
C ASN A 105 -13.45 -8.56 6.98
N ALA A 106 -12.46 -7.83 6.48
CA ALA A 106 -11.92 -7.93 5.13
C ALA A 106 -10.46 -8.41 5.17
N ILE A 107 -9.98 -9.02 4.09
CA ILE A 107 -8.54 -9.14 3.85
C ILE A 107 -8.07 -7.85 3.18
N ALA A 108 -6.87 -7.36 3.51
CA ALA A 108 -6.32 -6.17 2.87
C ALA A 108 -4.93 -6.42 2.30
N VAL A 109 -4.61 -5.74 1.20
CA VAL A 109 -3.29 -5.72 0.58
C VAL A 109 -2.85 -4.27 0.45
N SER A 110 -1.81 -3.88 1.17
CA SER A 110 -1.19 -2.56 1.06
C SER A 110 0.01 -2.62 0.14
N ILE A 111 0.00 -1.85 -0.94
CA ILE A 111 1.07 -1.81 -1.94
C ILE A 111 2.23 -0.93 -1.46
N ASP A 112 3.46 -1.43 -1.61
CA ASP A 112 4.72 -0.71 -1.37
C ASP A 112 5.38 -0.39 -2.72
N TYR A 113 5.12 0.81 -3.22
CA TYR A 113 5.64 1.28 -4.52
C TYR A 113 6.95 2.05 -4.34
N ARG A 114 7.79 2.10 -5.38
CA ARG A 114 9.06 2.83 -5.32
C ARG A 114 8.82 4.34 -5.25
N LEU A 115 9.63 5.02 -4.44
CA LEU A 115 9.48 6.43 -4.12
C LEU A 115 10.33 7.33 -5.01
N ALA A 116 9.83 8.52 -5.29
CA ALA A 116 10.61 9.61 -5.82
C ALA A 116 11.51 10.22 -4.73
N PRO A 117 12.63 10.87 -5.11
CA PRO A 117 13.14 11.06 -6.48
C PRO A 117 13.94 9.88 -7.04
N GLU A 118 14.26 8.85 -6.24
CA GLU A 118 15.04 7.70 -6.69
C GLU A 118 14.35 6.90 -7.80
N SER A 119 13.02 6.91 -7.80
CA SER A 119 12.16 6.37 -8.84
C SER A 119 11.09 7.40 -9.19
N PRO A 120 11.36 8.31 -10.15
CA PRO A 120 10.42 9.36 -10.51
C PRO A 120 9.15 8.80 -11.17
N LEU A 121 8.07 9.59 -11.18
CA LEU A 121 6.86 9.25 -11.93
C LEU A 121 7.20 9.02 -13.41
N PRO A 122 6.60 8.00 -14.07
CA PRO A 122 5.41 7.27 -13.66
C PRO A 122 5.64 5.98 -12.84
N ILE A 123 6.86 5.71 -12.33
CA ILE A 123 7.20 4.42 -11.72
C ILE A 123 6.23 3.99 -10.61
N ALA A 124 5.78 4.89 -9.74
CA ALA A 124 4.82 4.56 -8.68
C ALA A 124 3.49 4.00 -9.22
N TYR A 125 3.03 4.49 -10.38
CA TYR A 125 1.83 4.00 -11.06
C TYR A 125 2.08 2.62 -11.68
N GLU A 126 3.22 2.44 -12.33
CA GLU A 126 3.61 1.16 -12.94
C GLU A 126 3.76 0.06 -11.89
N ASP A 127 4.43 0.36 -10.78
CA ASP A 127 4.62 -0.57 -9.65
C ASP A 127 3.27 -0.96 -9.04
N SER A 128 2.38 0.02 -8.85
CA SER A 128 1.06 -0.23 -8.26
C SER A 128 0.14 -1.01 -9.19
N TRP A 129 0.23 -0.77 -10.50
CA TRP A 129 -0.47 -1.58 -11.49
C TRP A 129 0.07 -3.01 -11.55
N ALA A 130 1.39 -3.18 -11.53
CA ALA A 130 2.02 -4.50 -11.49
C ALA A 130 1.62 -5.26 -10.22
N ALA A 131 1.57 -4.58 -9.08
CA ALA A 131 1.04 -5.14 -7.83
C ALA A 131 -0.43 -5.52 -7.92
N PHE A 132 -1.26 -4.70 -8.55
CA PHE A 132 -2.68 -5.02 -8.74
C PHE A 132 -2.88 -6.24 -9.66
N GLN A 133 -2.09 -6.36 -10.73
CA GLN A 133 -2.08 -7.57 -11.58
C GLN A 133 -1.64 -8.81 -10.80
N TRP A 134 -0.60 -8.69 -9.97
CA TRP A 134 -0.15 -9.77 -9.10
C TRP A 134 -1.26 -10.19 -8.11
N ILE A 135 -1.98 -9.23 -7.53
CA ILE A 135 -3.16 -9.49 -6.68
C ILE A 135 -4.23 -10.24 -7.50
N ALA A 136 -4.58 -9.73 -8.68
CA ALA A 136 -5.60 -10.32 -9.57
C ALA A 136 -5.29 -11.76 -10.00
N ALA A 137 -4.02 -12.15 -10.08
CA ALA A 137 -3.61 -13.51 -10.43
C ALA A 137 -4.11 -14.59 -9.44
N HIS A 138 -4.58 -14.19 -8.26
CA HIS A 138 -5.16 -15.08 -7.25
C HIS A 138 -6.67 -15.29 -7.41
N ALA A 139 -7.33 -14.61 -8.35
CA ALA A 139 -8.79 -14.66 -8.53
C ALA A 139 -9.34 -16.07 -8.75
N ASN A 140 -8.56 -16.95 -9.38
CA ASN A 140 -8.91 -18.35 -9.62
C ASN A 140 -8.43 -19.32 -8.52
N GLY A 141 -7.89 -18.80 -7.41
CA GLY A 141 -7.35 -19.58 -6.29
C GLY A 141 -6.02 -20.26 -6.57
N LYS A 142 -5.29 -19.87 -7.63
CA LYS A 142 -4.01 -20.48 -8.04
C LYS A 142 -2.85 -19.47 -8.09
N GLY A 143 -3.01 -18.31 -7.45
CA GLY A 143 -1.94 -17.33 -7.37
C GLY A 143 -0.81 -17.78 -6.44
N PRO A 144 0.30 -17.04 -6.41
CA PRO A 144 1.49 -17.41 -5.63
C PRO A 144 1.33 -17.30 -4.10
N ASP A 145 0.34 -16.55 -3.59
CA ASP A 145 0.13 -16.35 -2.16
C ASP A 145 -1.10 -17.10 -1.62
N PRO A 146 -0.92 -18.01 -0.64
CA PRO A 146 -2.01 -18.82 -0.11
C PRO A 146 -3.08 -18.01 0.63
N TRP A 147 -2.73 -16.89 1.29
CA TRP A 147 -3.73 -16.12 2.03
C TRP A 147 -4.76 -15.49 1.09
N LEU A 148 -4.32 -15.02 -0.08
CA LEU A 148 -5.21 -14.46 -1.08
C LEU A 148 -6.04 -15.56 -1.75
N ASN A 149 -5.44 -16.71 -2.08
CA ASN A 149 -6.16 -17.82 -2.70
C ASN A 149 -7.30 -18.34 -1.81
N GLU A 150 -6.99 -18.57 -0.53
CA GLU A 150 -7.88 -19.23 0.41
C GLU A 150 -8.93 -18.28 0.99
N HIS A 151 -8.61 -16.99 1.18
CA HIS A 151 -9.44 -16.10 2.00
C HIS A 151 -9.97 -14.87 1.28
N ALA A 152 -9.42 -14.48 0.13
CA ALA A 152 -9.91 -13.31 -0.59
C ALA A 152 -11.07 -13.66 -1.54
N ASP A 153 -12.12 -12.84 -1.48
CA ASP A 153 -13.22 -12.80 -2.43
C ASP A 153 -12.95 -11.72 -3.48
N PHE A 154 -12.44 -12.16 -4.64
CA PHE A 154 -12.13 -11.28 -5.77
C PHE A 154 -13.38 -10.73 -6.47
N ARG A 155 -14.59 -11.12 -6.06
CA ARG A 155 -15.84 -10.50 -6.52
C ARG A 155 -16.26 -9.30 -5.67
N ARG A 156 -15.56 -9.04 -4.57
CA ARG A 156 -15.82 -7.93 -3.66
C ARG A 156 -14.53 -7.19 -3.37
N VAL A 157 -13.95 -6.60 -4.42
CA VAL A 157 -12.73 -5.79 -4.30
C VAL A 157 -13.08 -4.32 -4.06
N PHE A 158 -12.45 -3.75 -3.04
CA PHE A 158 -12.47 -2.34 -2.72
C PHE A 158 -11.07 -1.77 -2.95
N LEU A 159 -10.97 -0.70 -3.73
CA LEU A 159 -9.69 -0.06 -4.04
C LEU A 159 -9.64 1.33 -3.39
N GLY A 160 -8.52 1.69 -2.79
CA GLY A 160 -8.43 2.98 -2.12
C GLY A 160 -7.02 3.40 -1.76
N GLY A 161 -6.92 4.63 -1.26
CA GLY A 161 -5.64 5.21 -0.88
C GLY A 161 -5.78 6.54 -0.15
N GLU A 162 -4.63 7.08 0.24
CA GLU A 162 -4.49 8.36 0.94
C GLU A 162 -3.65 9.32 0.10
N SER A 163 -4.10 10.56 -0.08
CA SER A 163 -3.35 11.62 -0.80
C SER A 163 -2.79 11.15 -2.16
N ALA A 164 -1.46 11.14 -2.32
CA ALA A 164 -0.78 10.61 -3.52
C ALA A 164 -1.17 9.16 -3.84
N GLY A 165 -1.35 8.31 -2.83
CA GLY A 165 -1.81 6.93 -3.00
C GLY A 165 -3.25 6.85 -3.50
N ALA A 166 -4.10 7.83 -3.15
CA ALA A 166 -5.44 7.94 -3.69
C ALA A 166 -5.42 8.29 -5.19
N ASN A 167 -4.49 9.15 -5.61
CA ASN A 167 -4.27 9.43 -7.04
C ASN A 167 -3.82 8.16 -7.80
N ILE A 168 -2.87 7.40 -7.25
CA ILE A 168 -2.41 6.12 -7.83
C ILE A 168 -3.56 5.10 -7.86
N ALA A 169 -4.34 4.98 -6.80
CA ALA A 169 -5.48 4.06 -6.74
C ALA A 169 -6.54 4.39 -7.81
N ASN A 170 -6.73 5.68 -8.12
CA ASN A 170 -7.60 6.09 -9.21
C ASN A 170 -7.06 5.66 -10.58
N ASP A 171 -5.75 5.79 -10.82
CA ASP A 171 -5.12 5.29 -12.05
C ASP A 171 -5.30 3.76 -12.19
N VAL A 172 -5.04 3.01 -11.12
CA VAL A 172 -5.27 1.55 -11.09
C VAL A 172 -6.73 1.19 -11.39
N ALA A 173 -7.69 1.94 -10.85
CA ALA A 173 -9.12 1.72 -11.12
C ALA A 173 -9.45 1.92 -12.61
N ILE A 174 -8.95 3.01 -13.21
CA ILE A 174 -9.14 3.32 -14.63
C ILE A 174 -8.54 2.19 -15.49
N ARG A 175 -7.30 1.80 -15.20
CA ARG A 175 -6.61 0.72 -15.92
C ARG A 175 -7.31 -0.62 -15.78
N ALA A 176 -7.84 -0.96 -14.61
CA ALA A 176 -8.64 -2.16 -14.41
C ALA A 176 -9.90 -2.18 -15.31
N GLY A 177 -10.54 -1.02 -15.51
CA GLY A 177 -11.69 -0.87 -16.39
C GLY A 177 -11.36 -0.95 -17.88
N THR A 178 -10.17 -0.49 -18.29
CA THR A 178 -9.76 -0.45 -19.72
C THR A 178 -8.99 -1.69 -20.17
N GLU A 179 -8.14 -2.27 -19.32
CA GLU A 179 -7.30 -3.43 -19.61
C GLU A 179 -8.00 -4.77 -19.29
N GLN A 180 -9.17 -4.75 -18.63
CA GLN A 180 -10.03 -5.89 -18.27
C GLN A 180 -9.29 -7.06 -17.60
N LEU A 181 -9.06 -6.95 -16.28
CA LEU A 181 -8.53 -8.07 -15.49
C LEU A 181 -9.63 -9.11 -15.21
N LEU A 182 -9.49 -10.30 -15.78
CA LEU A 182 -10.42 -11.40 -15.59
C LEU A 182 -10.48 -11.85 -14.12
N GLY A 183 -11.70 -12.02 -13.61
CA GLY A 183 -11.95 -12.60 -12.28
C GLY A 183 -11.91 -11.61 -11.11
N VAL A 184 -11.70 -10.32 -11.37
CA VAL A 184 -11.71 -9.26 -10.34
C VAL A 184 -12.90 -8.32 -10.56
N GLU A 185 -13.76 -8.16 -9.56
CA GLU A 185 -14.87 -7.19 -9.56
C GLU A 185 -14.56 -6.10 -8.52
N ILE A 186 -14.23 -4.89 -8.99
CA ILE A 186 -14.10 -3.70 -8.14
C ILE A 186 -15.50 -3.15 -7.87
N VAL A 187 -15.99 -3.31 -6.65
CA VAL A 187 -17.35 -2.95 -6.23
C VAL A 187 -17.40 -1.66 -5.42
N GLY A 188 -16.24 -1.11 -5.04
CA GLY A 188 -16.18 0.12 -4.28
C GLY A 188 -14.81 0.79 -4.37
N TYR A 189 -14.82 2.09 -4.18
CA TYR A 189 -13.63 2.92 -4.13
C TYR A 189 -13.66 3.80 -2.89
N PHE A 190 -12.55 3.90 -2.16
CA PHE A 190 -12.50 4.69 -0.93
C PHE A 190 -11.27 5.61 -0.89
N TRP A 191 -11.50 6.85 -0.47
CA TRP A 191 -10.46 7.81 -0.13
C TRP A 191 -10.42 7.98 1.39
N CYS A 192 -9.21 8.01 1.95
CA CYS A 192 -9.04 8.44 3.32
C CYS A 192 -8.09 9.63 3.41
N ILE A 193 -8.33 10.48 4.40
CA ILE A 193 -7.39 11.49 4.86
C ILE A 193 -7.04 11.08 6.28
N LEU A 194 -5.78 10.70 6.50
CA LEU A 194 -5.31 10.34 7.82
C LEU A 194 -4.99 11.64 8.56
N SER A 195 -5.89 12.08 9.43
CA SER A 195 -5.59 13.17 10.34
C SER A 195 -4.67 12.65 11.44
N SER A 196 -3.55 13.36 11.66
CA SER A 196 -2.80 13.20 12.90
C SER A 196 -3.68 13.74 14.03
N GLN A 197 -4.46 12.87 14.66
CA GLN A 197 -4.94 13.17 16.01
C GLN A 197 -3.69 13.32 16.86
N GLY A 198 -3.32 14.56 17.18
CA GLY A 198 -2.25 14.83 18.11
C GLY A 198 -2.51 14.01 19.37
N THR A 199 -1.51 13.23 19.79
CA THR A 199 -1.49 12.67 21.14
C THR A 199 -1.67 13.84 22.10
N LYS A 200 -2.87 13.99 22.66
CA LYS A 200 -3.06 14.75 23.88
C LYS A 200 -2.41 14.01 25.05
#